data_AF-A0A2N2Y2N4-F1
#
_entry.id   AF-A0A2N2Y2N4-F1
#
_cell.length_a   1.000
_cell.length_b   1.000
_cell.length_c   1.000
_cell.angle_alpha   90.00
_cell.angle_beta   90.00
_cell.angle_gamma   90.00
#
_symmetry.space_group_name_H-M   'P 1'
#
loop_
_entity.id
_entity.type
_entity.pdbx_description
1 polymer ?
#
loop_
_entity_poly.entity_id
_entity_poly.type
_entity_poly.pdbx_seq_one_letter_code
_entity_poly.pdbx_strand_id
1 'polypeptide(L)'
;MKTSLYNKLFLPEKKPRLAVLIDPDKLNEKLMSLLSNKSNRPDIILLGGSHVSLSVTESIEKIKKMTNLPLILFPGNPVQLSPLADAVLLLMLLSGRNADY
;
A
#
# COMPACT_ATOMS: atom_id res chain seq x y z
N MET A 1 -5.28 19.66 14.46
CA MET A 1 -4.03 18.88 14.35
C MET A 1 -4.25 17.73 13.38
N LYS A 2 -3.48 17.61 12.29
CA LYS A 2 -3.48 16.39 11.48
C LYS A 2 -2.90 15.26 12.34
N THR A 3 -3.71 14.28 12.71
CA THR A 3 -3.21 13.05 13.33
C THR A 3 -2.20 12.41 12.38
N SER A 4 -0.97 12.17 12.84
CA SER A 4 0.08 11.58 12.01
C SER A 4 -0.38 10.22 11.47
N LEU A 5 0.05 9.86 10.26
CA LEU A 5 -0.25 8.55 9.69
C LEU A 5 0.17 7.44 10.65
N TYR A 6 1.34 7.59 11.29
CA TYR A 6 1.83 6.70 12.33
C TYR A 6 0.78 6.45 13.43
N ASN A 7 0.19 7.51 13.99
CA ASN A 7 -0.81 7.39 15.03
C ASN A 7 -2.06 6.65 14.53
N LYS A 8 -2.47 6.88 13.28
CA LYS A 8 -3.58 6.16 12.64
C LYS A 8 -3.29 4.69 12.37
N LEU A 9 -2.02 4.30 12.24
CA LEU A 9 -1.64 2.92 11.92
C LEU A 9 -1.29 2.09 13.15
N PHE A 10 -0.75 2.71 14.20
CA PHE A 10 -0.13 2.00 15.32
C PHE A 10 -0.72 2.30 16.69
N LEU A 11 -1.58 3.31 16.83
CA LEU A 11 -2.31 3.46 18.09
C LEU A 11 -3.37 2.37 18.23
N PRO A 12 -3.55 1.83 19.45
CA PRO A 12 -4.55 0.81 19.72
C PRO A 12 -5.94 1.30 19.35
N GLU A 13 -6.68 0.48 18.60
CA GLU A 13 -8.10 0.69 18.33
C GLU A 13 -8.92 -0.50 18.81
N LYS A 14 -10.20 -0.25 19.09
CA LYS A 14 -11.13 -1.29 19.55
C LYS A 14 -11.46 -2.33 18.46
N LYS A 15 -11.19 -2.01 17.19
CA LYS A 15 -11.47 -2.87 16.05
C LYS A 15 -10.16 -3.23 15.34
N PRO A 16 -10.02 -4.47 14.85
CA PRO A 16 -8.89 -4.84 14.01
C PRO A 16 -8.92 -4.03 12.71
N ARG A 17 -7.73 -3.67 12.21
CA ARG A 17 -7.58 -3.02 10.91
C ARG A 17 -7.31 -4.05 9.83
N LEU A 18 -7.84 -3.80 8.63
CA LEU A 18 -7.58 -4.60 7.44
C LEU A 18 -6.70 -3.83 6.47
N ALA A 19 -5.52 -4.41 6.17
CA ALA A 19 -4.68 -3.98 5.06
C ALA A 19 -4.85 -4.94 3.88
N VAL A 20 -4.94 -4.40 2.66
CA VAL A 20 -4.97 -5.19 1.43
C VAL A 20 -3.73 -4.89 0.61
N LEU A 21 -2.99 -5.94 0.24
CA LEU A 21 -1.87 -5.85 -0.69
C LEU A 21 -2.37 -5.94 -2.13
N ILE A 22 -2.05 -4.90 -2.90
CA ILE A 22 -2.34 -4.79 -4.32
C ILE A 22 -1.03 -4.91 -5.08
N ASP A 23 -0.99 -5.88 -5.99
CA ASP A 23 0.06 -5.99 -7.00
C ASP A 23 -0.25 -4.97 -8.12
N PRO A 24 0.66 -4.02 -8.43
CA PRO A 24 0.48 -3.02 -9.49
C PRO A 24 0.05 -3.65 -10.83
N ASP A 25 0.62 -4.82 -11.16
CA ASP A 25 0.39 -5.52 -12.43
C ASP A 25 -1.02 -6.16 -12.50
N LYS A 26 -1.75 -6.20 -11.38
CA LYS A 26 -3.12 -6.76 -11.30
C LYS A 26 -4.20 -5.70 -11.18
N LEU A 27 -3.85 -4.42 -11.33
CA LEU A 27 -4.83 -3.33 -11.33
C LEU A 27 -5.78 -3.45 -12.52
N ASN A 28 -7.08 -3.55 -12.23
CA ASN A 28 -8.15 -3.61 -13.21
C ASN A 28 -9.40 -2.87 -12.71
N GLU A 29 -10.37 -2.64 -13.59
CA GLU A 29 -11.58 -1.87 -13.28
C GLU A 29 -12.40 -2.44 -12.12
N LYS A 30 -12.43 -3.77 -11.97
CA LYS A 30 -13.14 -4.43 -10.86
C LYS A 30 -12.48 -4.11 -9.52
N LEU A 31 -11.15 -4.13 -9.45
CA LEU A 31 -10.44 -3.74 -8.23
C LEU A 31 -10.65 -2.24 -7.94
N MET A 32 -10.62 -1.41 -8.98
CA MET A 32 -10.85 0.04 -8.84
C MET A 32 -12.26 0.36 -8.33
N SER A 33 -13.29 -0.37 -8.77
CA SER A 33 -14.66 -0.20 -8.30
C SER A 33 -14.87 -0.68 -6.86
N LEU A 34 -14.13 -1.70 -6.42
CA LEU A 34 -14.13 -2.12 -5.02
C LEU A 34 -13.50 -1.06 -4.11
N LEU A 35 -12.40 -0.43 -4.55
CA LEU A 35 -11.72 0.61 -3.77
C LEU A 35 -12.53 1.91 -3.65
N SER A 36 -13.39 2.22 -4.63
CA SER A 36 -14.28 3.37 -4.58
C SER A 36 -15.53 3.12 -3.71
N ASN A 37 -15.88 1.86 -3.44
CA ASN A 37 -17.02 1.50 -2.62
C ASN A 37 -16.74 1.74 -1.12
N LYS A 38 -17.39 2.76 -0.55
CA LYS A 38 -17.20 3.16 0.86
C LYS A 38 -17.69 2.13 1.89
N SER A 39 -18.60 1.24 1.52
CA SER A 39 -19.25 0.32 2.46
C SER A 39 -18.37 -0.89 2.81
N ASN A 40 -17.37 -1.23 2.00
CA ASN A 40 -16.57 -2.44 2.19
C ASN A 40 -15.08 -2.25 1.83
N ARG A 41 -14.53 -1.08 2.17
CA ARG A 41 -13.14 -0.73 1.86
C ARG A 41 -12.18 -1.15 3.00
N PRO A 42 -10.92 -1.51 2.69
CA PRO A 42 -9.92 -1.74 3.72
C PRO A 42 -9.56 -0.43 4.43
N ASP A 43 -8.86 -0.55 5.56
CA ASP A 43 -8.32 0.61 6.28
C ASP A 43 -7.03 1.12 5.63
N ILE A 44 -6.26 0.22 5.01
CA ILE A 44 -4.93 0.49 4.46
C ILE A 44 -4.77 -0.25 3.12
N ILE A 45 -4.14 0.41 2.16
CA ILE A 45 -3.67 -0.19 0.92
C ILE A 45 -2.16 -0.37 1.02
N LEU A 46 -1.69 -1.59 0.84
CA LEU A 46 -0.30 -1.89 0.53
C LEU A 46 -0.18 -2.01 -0.98
N LEU A 47 0.81 -1.37 -1.59
CA LEU A 47 1.05 -1.45 -3.04
C LEU A 47 2.44 -2.03 -3.31
N GLY A 48 2.50 -3.19 -3.95
CA GLY A 48 3.75 -3.87 -4.25
C GLY A 48 3.59 -5.29 -4.75
N GLY A 49 4.64 -5.83 -5.35
CA GLY A 49 4.68 -7.16 -5.94
C GLY A 49 6.12 -7.63 -6.16
N SER A 50 6.31 -8.93 -6.41
CA SER A 50 7.64 -9.53 -6.61
C SER A 50 8.28 -9.12 -7.94
N HIS A 51 7.48 -9.11 -9.01
CA HIS A 51 7.87 -8.64 -10.33
C HIS A 51 6.88 -7.56 -10.73
N VAL A 52 7.33 -6.31 -10.69
CA VAL A 52 6.51 -5.16 -11.05
C VAL A 52 7.00 -4.65 -12.39
N SER A 53 6.18 -4.84 -13.41
CA SER A 53 6.43 -4.37 -14.78
C SER A 53 5.76 -3.01 -15.04
N LEU A 54 4.63 -2.73 -14.39
CA LEU A 54 3.94 -1.44 -14.47
C LEU A 54 4.57 -0.41 -13.54
N SER A 55 4.42 0.87 -13.92
CA SER A 55 4.85 1.98 -13.09
C SER A 55 4.05 2.00 -11.78
N VAL A 56 4.76 1.86 -10.66
CA VAL A 56 4.19 2.01 -9.31
C VAL A 56 3.61 3.42 -9.13
N THR A 57 4.27 4.44 -9.67
CA THR A 57 3.81 5.83 -9.61
C THR A 57 2.46 6.01 -10.31
N GLU A 58 2.30 5.49 -11.53
CA GLU A 58 1.01 5.55 -12.24
C GLU A 58 -0.09 4.77 -11.49
N SER A 59 0.29 3.66 -10.86
CA SER A 59 -0.62 2.84 -10.06
C SER A 59 -1.11 3.60 -8.83
N ILE A 60 -0.22 4.32 -8.14
CA ILE A 60 -0.57 5.21 -7.02
C ILE A 60 -1.56 6.27 -7.49
N GLU A 61 -1.28 6.95 -8.60
CA GLU A 61 -2.16 8.01 -9.13
C GLU A 61 -3.56 7.47 -9.45
N LYS A 62 -3.64 6.30 -10.10
CA LYS A 62 -4.92 5.64 -10.41
C LYS A 62 -5.69 5.34 -9.13
N ILE A 63 -5.05 4.74 -8.12
CA ILE A 63 -5.70 4.40 -6.84
C ILE A 63 -6.16 5.66 -6.10
N LYS A 64 -5.30 6.68 -5.98
CA LYS A 64 -5.61 7.93 -5.27
C LYS A 64 -6.73 8.74 -5.92
N LYS A 65 -7.00 8.56 -7.22
CA LYS A 65 -8.18 9.14 -7.87
C LYS A 65 -9.50 8.51 -7.38
N MET A 66 -9.48 7.27 -6.91
CA MET A 66 -10.69 6.55 -6.48
C MET A 66 -10.92 6.63 -4.97
N THR A 67 -9.88 6.84 -4.17
CA THR A 67 -9.97 6.78 -2.71
C THR A 67 -8.89 7.60 -2.02
N ASN A 68 -9.20 8.04 -0.79
CA ASN A 68 -8.29 8.76 0.11
C ASN A 68 -7.75 7.84 1.22
N LEU A 69 -7.78 6.52 1.02
CA LEU A 69 -7.22 5.56 1.97
C LEU A 69 -5.69 5.71 2.02
N PRO A 70 -5.06 5.48 3.19
CA PRO A 70 -3.62 5.39 3.29
C PRO A 70 -3.06 4.36 2.31
N LEU A 71 -2.14 4.80 1.46
CA LEU A 71 -1.41 3.95 0.52
C LEU A 71 0.06 3.90 0.94
N ILE A 72 0.49 2.69 1.31
CA ILE A 72 1.84 2.41 1.77
C ILE A 72 2.52 1.51 0.74
N LEU A 73 3.72 1.89 0.30
CA LEU A 73 4.50 1.03 -0.59
C LEU A 73 4.99 -0.21 0.14
N PHE A 74 4.91 -1.35 -0.54
CA PHE A 74 5.48 -2.62 -0.12
C PHE A 74 6.49 -3.07 -1.18
N PRO A 75 7.63 -2.37 -1.29
CA PRO A 75 8.52 -2.52 -2.44
C PRO A 75 9.26 -3.86 -2.41
N GLY A 76 9.29 -4.55 -3.54
CA GLY A 76 10.22 -5.67 -3.79
C GLY A 76 11.57 -5.23 -4.35
N ASN A 77 11.71 -3.97 -4.78
CA ASN A 77 12.94 -3.39 -5.35
C ASN A 77 12.96 -1.86 -5.13
N PRO A 78 14.13 -1.22 -4.92
CA PRO A 78 14.24 0.24 -4.79
C PRO A 78 13.63 1.07 -5.93
N VAL A 79 13.59 0.55 -7.16
CA VAL A 79 12.97 1.22 -8.32
C VAL A 79 11.45 1.42 -8.15
N GLN A 80 10.81 0.64 -7.27
CA GLN A 80 9.39 0.74 -6.96
C GLN A 80 9.06 1.90 -6.00
N LEU A 81 10.05 2.63 -5.51
CA LEU A 81 9.83 3.77 -4.63
C LEU A 81 9.21 4.95 -5.38
N SER A 82 8.27 5.63 -4.72
CA SER A 82 7.59 6.80 -5.27
C SER A 82 7.26 7.80 -4.17
N PRO A 83 7.52 9.11 -4.38
CA PRO A 83 7.17 10.15 -3.40
C PRO A 83 5.66 10.38 -3.30
N LEU A 84 4.86 9.77 -4.17
CA LEU A 84 3.41 9.90 -4.16
C LEU A 84 2.74 9.01 -3.11
N ALA A 85 3.45 8.02 -2.55
CA ALA A 85 2.92 7.17 -1.49
C ALA A 85 2.95 7.88 -0.12
N ASP A 86 2.09 7.45 0.79
CA ASP A 86 2.00 8.08 2.12
C ASP A 86 3.08 7.56 3.08
N ALA A 87 3.56 6.33 2.86
CA ALA A 87 4.66 5.70 3.59
C ALA A 87 5.27 4.54 2.78
N VAL A 88 6.36 3.98 3.30
CA VAL A 88 7.00 2.76 2.79
C VAL A 88 7.10 1.75 3.95
N LEU A 89 6.68 0.51 3.70
CA LEU A 89 6.89 -0.63 4.59
C LEU A 89 8.16 -1.37 4.14
N LEU A 90 9.28 -1.08 4.80
CA LEU A 90 10.54 -1.81 4.60
C LEU A 90 10.51 -3.08 5.46
N LEU A 91 10.58 -4.23 4.81
CA LEU A 91 10.68 -5.51 5.49
C LEU A 91 12.11 -5.75 5.98
N MET A 92 12.22 -6.37 7.15
CA MET A 92 13.47 -6.95 7.64
C MET A 92 13.28 -8.46 7.77
N LEU A 93 14.02 -9.23 6.97
CA LEU A 93 13.97 -10.69 7.02
C LEU A 93 14.92 -11.23 8.10
N LEU A 94 14.48 -11.18 9.36
CA LEU A 94 15.30 -11.56 10.52
C LEU A 94 15.85 -13.00 10.47
N SER A 95 15.13 -13.91 9.82
CA SER A 95 15.54 -15.31 9.63
C SER A 95 16.17 -15.57 8.25
N GLY A 96 16.36 -14.53 7.45
CA GLY A 96 17.02 -14.58 6.16
C GLY A 96 18.49 -14.99 6.29
N ARG A 97 18.98 -15.79 5.35
CA ARG A 97 20.41 -16.14 5.24
C ARG A 97 21.13 -15.34 4.15
N ASN A 98 20.43 -14.42 3.51
CA ASN A 98 20.98 -13.55 2.49
C ASN A 98 20.97 -12.11 3.02
N ALA A 99 22.14 -11.49 3.12
CA ALA A 99 22.31 -10.13 3.61
C ALA A 99 21.84 -9.05 2.61
N ASP A 100 21.56 -9.44 1.36
CA ASP A 100 21.02 -8.55 0.33
C ASP A 100 19.52 -8.25 0.51
N TYR A 101 18.82 -8.95 1.43
CA TYR A 101 17.38 -8.87 1.64
C TYR A 101 16.99 -8.56 3.09
#